data_AF-A0A0D7EGB4-F1
#
_entry.id   AF-A0A0D7EGB4-F1
#
_cell.length_a   1.000
_cell.length_b   1.000
_cell.length_c   1.000
_cell.angle_alpha   90.00
_cell.angle_beta   90.00
_cell.angle_gamma   90.00
#
_symmetry.space_group_name_H-M   'P 1'
#
loop_
_entity.id
_entity.type
_entity.pdbx_description
1 polymer ?
#
loop_
_entity_poly.entity_id
_entity_poly.type
_entity_poly.pdbx_seq_one_letter_code
_entity_poly.pdbx_strand_id
1 'polypeptide(L)'
;MVDWTDDRIAALSDKDLKTLLVNAERKSATEVIEKCQTALESRNAAKPRKGPKPRTEVKEFEHQIAGELAAVGTEMAAKYDLSEETAKAGAVGVKGFKAHKLLDAKGFAKLGGMQRDGSVAIERYISHRRGDGTVYLGVFLAKDAPIEDHEFQVIAPQAFLDGGQPVAQVRPSATEKQKQPADRALSFKDLPSAAAAFDAALAKITA
;
A
#
# COMPACT_ATOMS: atom_id res chain seq x y z
N MET A 1 -30.36 39.12 10.95
CA MET A 1 -29.59 38.39 9.92
C MET A 1 -28.14 38.81 10.09
N VAL A 2 -27.19 37.89 10.22
CA VAL A 2 -25.77 38.26 10.36
C VAL A 2 -25.28 38.69 9.00
N ASP A 3 -24.76 39.91 8.90
CA ASP A 3 -24.11 40.39 7.69
C ASP A 3 -22.70 39.81 7.59
N TRP A 4 -22.46 39.07 6.50
CA TRP A 4 -21.21 38.38 6.20
C TRP A 4 -20.43 39.18 5.16
N THR A 5 -19.69 40.16 5.67
CA THR A 5 -18.76 40.98 4.88
C THR A 5 -17.48 40.21 4.57
N ASP A 6 -16.77 40.65 3.53
CA ASP A 6 -15.52 40.02 3.10
C ASP A 6 -14.46 40.05 4.22
N ASP A 7 -14.38 41.13 4.99
CA ASP A 7 -13.47 41.26 6.13
C ASP A 7 -13.75 40.22 7.23
N ARG A 8 -15.02 39.96 7.53
CA ARG A 8 -15.40 38.95 8.52
C ARG A 8 -15.05 37.56 8.05
N ILE A 9 -15.26 37.26 6.77
CA ILE A 9 -14.90 35.99 6.15
C ILE A 9 -13.38 35.81 6.12
N ALA A 10 -12.63 36.87 5.79
CA ALA A 10 -11.18 36.86 5.77
C ALA A 10 -10.57 36.61 7.15
N ALA A 11 -11.21 37.10 8.22
CA ALA A 11 -10.77 36.90 9.61
C ALA A 11 -11.05 35.48 10.16
N LEU A 12 -11.86 34.66 9.49
CA LEU A 12 -12.17 33.30 9.97
C LEU A 12 -10.97 32.35 9.85
N SER A 13 -10.84 31.43 10.80
CA SER A 13 -9.94 30.28 10.62
C SER A 13 -10.39 29.39 9.45
N ASP A 14 -9.50 28.57 8.89
CA ASP A 14 -9.85 27.61 7.82
C ASP A 14 -10.97 26.63 8.25
N LYS A 15 -11.02 26.29 9.54
CA LYS A 15 -12.04 25.40 10.11
C LYS A 15 -13.40 26.08 10.16
N ASP A 16 -13.43 27.33 10.61
CA ASP A 16 -14.67 28.10 10.76
C ASP A 16 -15.22 28.51 9.40
N LEU A 17 -14.34 28.85 8.45
CA LEU A 17 -14.70 29.16 7.06
C LEU A 17 -15.36 27.96 6.36
N LYS A 18 -14.84 26.74 6.55
CA LYS A 18 -15.46 25.52 6.01
C LYS A 18 -16.79 25.20 6.67
N THR A 19 -16.89 25.44 7.97
CA THR A 19 -18.14 25.23 8.72
C THR A 19 -19.21 26.24 8.27
N LEU A 20 -18.81 27.49 8.02
CA LEU A 20 -19.69 28.51 7.46
C LEU A 20 -20.16 28.13 6.04
N LEU A 21 -19.26 27.67 5.18
CA LEU A 21 -19.59 27.20 3.83
C LEU A 21 -20.66 26.09 3.87
N VAL A 22 -20.45 25.04 4.66
CA VAL A 22 -21.42 23.93 4.80
C VAL A 22 -22.78 24.43 5.30
N ASN A 23 -22.78 25.39 6.22
CA ASN A 23 -24.02 25.98 6.74
C ASN A 23 -24.71 26.90 5.71
N ALA A 24 -23.95 27.62 4.90
CA ALA A 24 -24.46 28.46 3.82
C ALA A 24 -25.06 27.62 2.69
N GLU A 25 -24.42 26.51 2.31
CA GLU A 25 -24.93 25.51 1.35
C GLU A 25 -26.26 24.91 1.83
N ARG A 26 -26.36 24.50 3.10
CA ARG A 26 -27.61 23.98 3.68
C ARG A 26 -28.75 24.98 3.68
N LYS A 27 -28.44 26.28 3.68
CA LYS A 27 -29.42 27.37 3.68
C LYS A 27 -29.58 28.03 2.32
N SER A 28 -28.92 27.50 1.28
CA SER A 28 -28.90 28.08 -0.07
C SER A 28 -28.51 29.57 -0.11
N ALA A 29 -27.63 30.00 0.79
CA ALA A 29 -27.17 31.39 0.88
C ALA A 29 -26.03 31.64 -0.13
N THR A 30 -26.39 31.75 -1.42
CA THR A 30 -25.48 31.80 -2.57
C THR A 30 -24.35 32.82 -2.46
N GLU A 31 -24.65 34.03 -1.99
CA GLU A 31 -23.63 35.09 -1.82
C GLU A 31 -22.56 34.72 -0.78
N VAL A 32 -22.97 34.08 0.32
CA VAL A 32 -22.04 33.64 1.37
C VAL A 32 -21.22 32.43 0.92
N ILE A 33 -21.83 31.55 0.11
CA ILE A 33 -21.14 30.41 -0.51
C ILE A 33 -19.99 30.91 -1.40
N GLU A 34 -20.28 31.85 -2.30
CA GLU A 34 -19.31 32.41 -3.26
C GLU A 34 -18.15 33.12 -2.53
N LYS A 35 -18.45 33.93 -1.52
CA LYS A 35 -17.43 34.59 -0.69
C LYS A 35 -16.55 33.58 0.07
N CYS A 36 -17.14 32.52 0.61
CA CYS A 36 -16.38 31.47 1.31
C CYS A 36 -15.49 30.67 0.36
N GLN A 37 -15.98 30.33 -0.83
CA GLN A 37 -15.22 29.61 -1.86
C GLN A 37 -14.05 30.46 -2.34
N THR A 38 -14.29 31.73 -2.68
CA THR A 38 -13.25 32.68 -3.11
C THR A 38 -12.15 32.83 -2.06
N ALA A 39 -12.51 32.94 -0.77
CA ALA A 39 -11.56 33.02 0.32
C ALA A 39 -10.73 31.73 0.47
N LEU A 40 -11.34 30.55 0.34
CA LEU A 40 -10.64 29.25 0.39
C LEU A 40 -9.69 29.07 -0.80
N GLU A 41 -10.11 29.46 -2.00
CA GLU A 41 -9.29 29.42 -3.22
C GLU A 41 -8.08 30.35 -3.11
N SER A 42 -8.30 31.59 -2.68
CA SER A 42 -7.23 32.57 -2.45
C SER A 42 -6.19 32.05 -1.44
N ARG A 43 -6.65 31.46 -0.33
CA ARG A 43 -5.76 30.81 0.64
C ARG A 43 -5.01 29.62 0.06
N ASN A 44 -5.67 28.80 -0.75
CA ASN A 44 -5.03 27.65 -1.40
C ASN A 44 -4.00 28.08 -2.45
N ALA A 45 -4.26 29.16 -3.19
CA ALA A 45 -3.32 29.74 -4.15
C ALA A 45 -2.10 30.36 -3.45
N ALA A 46 -2.30 30.97 -2.28
CA ALA A 46 -1.23 31.53 -1.46
C ALA A 46 -0.40 30.50 -0.68
N LYS A 47 -0.83 29.23 -0.62
CA LYS A 47 -0.04 28.17 0.04
C LYS A 47 1.30 28.01 -0.67
N PRO A 48 2.45 28.09 0.05
CA PRO A 48 3.74 27.82 -0.54
C PRO A 48 3.74 26.43 -1.16
N ARG A 49 3.84 26.34 -2.48
CA ARG A 49 4.08 25.08 -3.17
C ARG A 49 5.52 24.69 -2.86
N LYS A 50 5.69 23.82 -1.86
CA LYS A 50 7.00 23.19 -1.62
C LYS A 50 7.36 22.45 -2.91
N GLY A 51 8.47 22.85 -3.54
CA GLY A 51 9.06 22.07 -4.62
C GLY A 51 9.28 20.63 -4.17
N PRO A 52 9.41 19.68 -5.10
CA PRO A 52 9.67 18.29 -4.75
C PRO A 52 10.90 18.24 -3.84
N LYS A 53 10.71 17.77 -2.60
CA LYS A 53 11.86 17.51 -1.72
C LYS A 53 12.68 16.39 -2.36
N PRO A 54 14.03 16.48 -2.35
CA PRO A 54 14.87 15.34 -2.71
C PRO A 54 14.45 14.14 -1.87
N ARG A 55 14.36 12.96 -2.50
CA ARG A 55 14.06 11.73 -1.78
C ARG A 55 15.24 11.41 -0.86
N THR A 56 14.94 10.85 0.31
CA THR A 56 16.00 10.23 1.11
C THR A 56 16.48 8.98 0.40
N GLU A 57 17.72 8.56 0.66
CA GLU A 57 18.30 7.34 0.09
C GLU A 57 17.37 6.12 0.25
N VAL A 58 16.79 5.95 1.45
CA VAL A 58 15.81 4.89 1.75
C VAL A 58 14.58 4.97 0.82
N LYS A 59 14.11 6.18 0.48
CA LYS A 59 12.95 6.37 -0.42
C LYS A 59 13.29 6.14 -1.88
N GLU A 60 14.53 6.40 -2.28
CA GLU A 60 15.03 6.05 -3.62
C GLU A 60 15.14 4.54 -3.75
N PHE A 61 15.78 3.89 -2.78
CA PHE A 61 15.89 2.43 -2.70
C PHE A 61 14.52 1.75 -2.68
N GLU A 62 13.58 2.20 -1.83
CA GLU A 62 12.21 1.69 -1.80
C GLU A 62 11.53 1.77 -3.17
N HIS A 63 11.70 2.89 -3.88
CA HIS A 63 11.07 3.08 -5.17
C HIS A 63 11.68 2.17 -6.25
N GLN A 64 13.01 2.02 -6.25
CA GLN A 64 13.72 1.13 -7.14
C GLN A 64 13.27 -0.32 -6.93
N ILE A 65 13.35 -0.84 -5.70
CA ILE A 65 12.99 -2.23 -5.41
C ILE A 65 11.50 -2.50 -5.63
N ALA A 66 10.62 -1.52 -5.41
CA ALA A 66 9.21 -1.66 -5.76
C ALA A 66 8.99 -1.83 -7.27
N GLY A 67 9.85 -1.25 -8.11
CA GLY A 67 9.87 -1.45 -9.56
C GLY A 67 10.43 -2.82 -9.95
N GLU A 68 11.51 -3.26 -9.32
CA GLU A 68 12.10 -4.58 -9.57
C GLU A 68 11.14 -5.72 -9.18
N LEU A 69 10.48 -5.61 -8.02
CA LEU A 69 9.41 -6.53 -7.62
C LEU A 69 8.24 -6.52 -8.60
N ALA A 70 7.91 -5.36 -9.17
CA ALA A 70 6.86 -5.28 -10.17
C ALA A 70 7.24 -6.00 -11.46
N ALA A 71 8.50 -5.90 -11.91
CA ALA A 71 9.02 -6.64 -13.05
C ALA A 71 8.89 -8.16 -12.84
N VAL A 72 9.27 -8.67 -11.66
CA VAL A 72 9.06 -10.08 -11.29
C VAL A 72 7.57 -10.43 -11.33
N GLY A 73 6.70 -9.57 -10.80
CA GLY A 73 5.26 -9.79 -10.86
C GLY A 73 4.72 -9.88 -12.29
N THR A 74 5.18 -9.00 -13.18
CA THR A 74 4.80 -9.03 -14.61
C THR A 74 5.29 -10.31 -15.29
N GLU A 75 6.53 -10.74 -15.04
CA GLU A 75 7.06 -12.00 -15.56
C GLU A 75 6.22 -13.20 -15.10
N MET A 76 5.91 -13.28 -13.81
CA MET A 76 5.10 -14.37 -13.26
C MET A 76 3.67 -14.36 -13.79
N ALA A 77 3.07 -13.19 -14.02
CA ALA A 77 1.75 -13.07 -14.64
C ALA A 77 1.73 -13.44 -16.13
N ALA A 78 2.89 -13.41 -16.81
CA ALA A 78 3.02 -13.95 -18.17
C ALA A 78 3.20 -15.47 -18.18
N LYS A 79 3.80 -16.03 -17.11
CA LYS A 79 4.04 -17.47 -16.96
C LYS A 79 2.81 -18.25 -16.45
N TYR A 80 2.02 -17.64 -15.57
CA TYR A 80 0.88 -18.24 -14.90
C TYR A 80 -0.40 -17.43 -15.12
N ASP A 81 -1.55 -18.11 -15.13
CA ASP A 81 -2.84 -17.41 -15.05
C ASP A 81 -3.11 -16.94 -13.61
N LEU A 82 -2.62 -15.74 -13.32
CA LEU A 82 -2.81 -15.07 -12.03
C LEU A 82 -4.02 -14.11 -12.03
N SER A 83 -4.94 -14.27 -12.98
CA SER A 83 -6.10 -13.39 -13.14
C SER A 83 -7.05 -13.46 -11.95
N GLU A 84 -7.80 -12.37 -11.71
CA GLU A 84 -8.84 -12.37 -10.70
C GLU A 84 -9.95 -13.39 -10.99
N GLU A 85 -10.19 -13.68 -12.27
CA GLU A 85 -11.21 -14.63 -12.72
C GLU A 85 -10.84 -16.05 -12.28
N THR A 86 -9.63 -16.50 -12.63
CA THR A 86 -9.12 -17.83 -12.24
C THR A 86 -8.95 -17.97 -10.73
N ALA A 87 -8.55 -16.89 -10.05
CA ALA A 87 -8.52 -16.86 -8.59
C ALA A 87 -9.90 -17.06 -7.96
N LYS A 88 -10.95 -16.44 -8.51
CA LYS A 88 -12.35 -16.59 -8.03
C LYS A 88 -12.91 -17.97 -8.36
N ALA A 89 -12.62 -18.50 -9.53
CA ALA A 89 -13.02 -19.86 -9.93
C ALA A 89 -12.43 -20.91 -8.98
N GLY A 90 -11.17 -20.74 -8.55
CA GLY A 90 -10.52 -21.61 -7.57
C GLY A 90 -10.93 -21.40 -6.11
N ALA A 91 -11.89 -20.51 -5.83
CA ALA A 91 -12.30 -20.14 -4.47
C ALA A 91 -13.79 -20.39 -4.18
N VAL A 92 -14.46 -21.23 -4.98
CA VAL A 92 -15.85 -21.64 -4.75
C VAL A 92 -15.98 -22.24 -3.35
N GLY A 93 -16.89 -21.68 -2.54
CA GLY A 93 -17.11 -22.09 -1.14
C GLY A 93 -16.25 -21.38 -0.09
N VAL A 94 -15.26 -20.57 -0.49
CA VAL A 94 -14.45 -19.77 0.46
C VAL A 94 -15.20 -18.51 0.86
N LYS A 95 -15.76 -18.50 2.08
CA LYS A 95 -16.51 -17.35 2.62
C LYS A 95 -15.68 -16.08 2.63
N GLY A 96 -16.19 -15.01 2.02
CA GLY A 96 -15.55 -13.70 2.00
C GLY A 96 -14.29 -13.63 1.15
N PHE A 97 -14.12 -14.54 0.18
CA PHE A 97 -12.97 -14.51 -0.72
C PHE A 97 -12.90 -13.20 -1.52
N LYS A 98 -11.69 -12.65 -1.57
CA LYS A 98 -11.34 -11.52 -2.43
C LYS A 98 -9.99 -11.83 -3.07
N ALA A 99 -9.97 -11.87 -4.41
CA ALA A 99 -8.73 -12.04 -5.15
C ALA A 99 -7.75 -10.92 -4.80
N HIS A 100 -6.48 -11.27 -4.66
CA HIS A 100 -5.43 -10.28 -4.51
C HIS A 100 -5.03 -9.78 -5.89
N LYS A 101 -4.93 -8.46 -6.05
CA LYS A 101 -4.18 -7.89 -7.16
C LYS A 101 -2.71 -8.16 -6.91
N LEU A 102 -2.03 -8.67 -7.94
CA LEU A 102 -0.59 -8.97 -7.87
C LEU A 102 0.19 -7.69 -7.55
N LEU A 103 -0.09 -6.63 -8.30
CA LEU A 103 0.48 -5.29 -8.19
C LEU A 103 -0.54 -4.30 -7.61
N ASP A 104 -0.08 -3.09 -7.29
CA ASP A 104 -0.96 -1.97 -6.97
C ASP A 104 -1.63 -1.38 -8.22
N ALA A 105 -2.49 -0.37 -8.04
CA ALA A 105 -3.23 0.25 -9.14
C ALA A 105 -2.35 1.00 -10.14
N LYS A 106 -1.08 1.27 -9.81
CA LYS A 106 -0.10 1.95 -10.68
C LYS A 106 0.88 0.96 -11.31
N GLY A 107 0.71 -0.34 -11.08
CA GLY A 107 1.61 -1.38 -11.60
C GLY A 107 2.90 -1.54 -10.79
N PHE A 108 2.97 -1.03 -9.55
CA PHE A 108 4.12 -1.21 -8.67
C PHE A 108 3.85 -2.26 -7.58
N ALA A 109 4.90 -2.66 -6.86
CA ALA A 109 4.74 -3.41 -5.63
C ALA A 109 3.89 -2.65 -4.60
N LYS A 110 2.96 -3.37 -3.98
CA LYS A 110 1.99 -2.84 -3.02
C LYS A 110 2.68 -2.35 -1.76
N LEU A 111 2.08 -1.33 -1.14
CA LEU A 111 2.50 -0.80 0.16
C LEU A 111 1.96 -1.68 1.30
N GLY A 112 2.88 -2.24 2.08
CA GLY A 112 2.63 -3.04 3.27
C GLY A 112 2.00 -2.29 4.43
N GLY A 113 1.35 -3.05 5.33
CA GLY A 113 0.65 -2.50 6.48
C GLY A 113 1.60 -1.90 7.51
N MET A 114 2.74 -2.55 7.76
CA MET A 114 3.76 -2.12 8.73
C MET A 114 4.48 -0.87 8.25
N GLN A 115 4.65 -0.71 6.94
CA GLN A 115 5.21 0.53 6.41
C GLN A 115 4.17 1.66 6.46
N ARG A 116 2.89 1.35 6.22
CA ARG A 116 1.80 2.34 6.23
C ARG A 116 1.61 3.00 7.59
N ASP A 117 1.81 2.27 8.67
CA ASP A 117 1.74 2.82 10.04
C ASP A 117 3.10 3.27 10.61
N GLY A 118 4.18 3.12 9.84
CA GLY A 118 5.51 3.60 10.21
C GLY A 118 6.24 2.71 11.24
N SER A 119 5.82 1.46 11.38
CA SER A 119 6.48 0.44 12.21
C SER A 119 7.79 -0.07 11.58
N VAL A 120 7.92 0.03 10.25
CA VAL A 120 9.13 -0.38 9.50
C VAL A 120 9.48 0.67 8.44
N ALA A 121 10.74 0.67 8.00
CA ALA A 121 11.19 1.61 6.96
C ALA A 121 10.63 1.24 5.59
N ILE A 122 10.67 -0.05 5.23
CA ILE A 122 10.21 -0.57 3.94
C ILE A 122 9.41 -1.85 4.15
N GLU A 123 8.23 -1.90 3.54
CA GLU A 123 7.48 -3.13 3.33
C GLU A 123 6.76 -3.02 1.97
N ARG A 124 7.36 -3.59 0.92
CA ARG A 124 6.81 -3.58 -0.44
C ARG A 124 6.64 -4.97 -0.96
N TYR A 125 5.54 -5.25 -1.65
CA TYR A 125 5.25 -6.63 -2.03
C TYR A 125 4.33 -6.83 -3.21
N ILE A 126 4.46 -8.00 -3.81
CA ILE A 126 3.51 -8.60 -4.73
C ILE A 126 2.90 -9.83 -4.08
N SER A 127 1.66 -10.17 -4.41
CA SER A 127 1.07 -11.41 -3.90
C SER A 127 -0.06 -11.92 -4.76
N HIS A 128 -0.18 -13.24 -4.86
CA HIS A 128 -1.32 -13.92 -5.46
C HIS A 128 -2.08 -14.73 -4.40
N ARG A 129 -3.39 -14.89 -4.59
CA ARG A 129 -4.25 -15.69 -3.72
C ARG A 129 -5.17 -16.54 -4.58
N ARG A 130 -5.26 -17.83 -4.26
CA ARG A 130 -6.18 -18.79 -4.88
C ARG A 130 -6.76 -19.66 -3.77
N GLY A 131 -8.08 -19.70 -3.65
CA GLY A 131 -8.75 -20.37 -2.52
C GLY A 131 -8.34 -19.80 -1.15
N ASP A 132 -7.90 -20.68 -0.25
CA ASP A 132 -7.35 -20.34 1.06
C ASP A 132 -5.84 -20.05 1.03
N GLY A 133 -5.13 -20.47 -0.02
CA GLY A 133 -3.71 -20.24 -0.22
C GLY A 133 -3.37 -18.81 -0.66
N THR A 134 -2.28 -18.26 -0.11
CA THR A 134 -1.69 -16.99 -0.54
C THR A 134 -0.19 -17.14 -0.70
N VAL A 135 0.38 -16.63 -1.80
CA VAL A 135 1.83 -16.55 -2.00
C VAL A 135 2.22 -15.08 -2.12
N TYR A 136 3.26 -14.68 -1.40
CA TYR A 136 3.76 -13.32 -1.29
C TYR A 136 5.25 -13.30 -1.60
N LEU A 137 5.71 -12.30 -2.35
CA LEU A 137 7.11 -11.91 -2.46
C LEU A 137 7.21 -10.42 -2.12
N GLY A 138 8.11 -10.06 -1.23
CA GLY A 138 8.32 -8.66 -0.89
C GLY A 138 9.69 -8.36 -0.32
N VAL A 139 9.98 -7.07 -0.18
CA VAL A 139 11.14 -6.57 0.54
C VAL A 139 10.71 -6.01 1.89
N PHE A 140 11.54 -6.24 2.90
CA PHE A 140 11.36 -5.77 4.25
C PHE A 140 12.64 -5.09 4.74
N LEU A 141 12.49 -3.92 5.38
CA LEU A 141 13.56 -3.25 6.09
C LEU A 141 13.01 -2.73 7.42
N ALA A 142 13.60 -3.18 8.52
CA ALA A 142 13.23 -2.73 9.86
C ALA A 142 13.39 -1.21 10.00
N LYS A 143 12.67 -0.63 10.95
CA LYS A 143 12.79 0.80 11.23
C LYS A 143 14.22 1.11 11.71
N ASP A 144 14.76 2.22 11.22
CA ASP A 144 16.09 2.73 11.58
C ASP A 144 17.27 1.80 11.25
N ALA A 145 17.03 0.67 10.57
CA ALA A 145 18.06 -0.21 10.06
C ALA A 145 18.73 0.39 8.80
N PRO A 146 20.02 0.13 8.58
CA PRO A 146 20.71 0.55 7.37
C PRO A 146 20.19 -0.23 6.15
N ILE A 147 20.29 0.35 4.95
CA ILE A 147 19.64 -0.19 3.75
C ILE A 147 20.11 -1.62 3.43
N GLU A 148 21.39 -1.92 3.65
CA GLU A 148 22.00 -3.24 3.45
C GLU A 148 21.37 -4.37 4.28
N ASP A 149 20.67 -4.04 5.37
CA ASP A 149 19.97 -5.02 6.20
C ASP A 149 18.62 -5.46 5.62
N HIS A 150 18.20 -4.90 4.48
CA HIS A 150 16.98 -5.32 3.82
C HIS A 150 17.00 -6.82 3.50
N GLU A 151 15.81 -7.41 3.49
CA GLU A 151 15.62 -8.79 3.12
C GLU A 151 14.46 -8.94 2.16
N PHE A 152 14.62 -9.84 1.21
CA PHE A 152 13.51 -10.33 0.41
C PHE A 152 12.86 -11.52 1.12
N GLN A 153 11.54 -11.54 1.15
CA GLN A 153 10.77 -12.52 1.89
C GLN A 153 9.73 -13.16 0.98
N VAL A 154 9.75 -14.49 0.92
CA VAL A 154 8.69 -15.29 0.30
C VAL A 154 7.82 -15.86 1.41
N ILE A 155 6.54 -15.52 1.41
CA ILE A 155 5.60 -15.92 2.45
C ILE A 155 4.44 -16.69 1.82
N ALA A 156 4.25 -17.93 2.26
CA ALA A 156 3.22 -18.83 1.74
C ALA A 156 2.87 -19.93 2.76
N PRO A 157 1.77 -20.67 2.59
CA PRO A 157 1.51 -21.88 3.36
C PRO A 157 2.69 -22.86 3.32
N GLN A 158 2.91 -23.60 4.40
CA GLN A 158 3.98 -24.61 4.50
C GLN A 158 4.00 -25.59 3.31
N ALA A 159 2.83 -25.98 2.79
CA ALA A 159 2.74 -26.90 1.65
C ALA A 159 3.36 -26.35 0.36
N PHE A 160 3.54 -25.02 0.24
CA PHE A 160 4.09 -24.38 -0.95
C PHE A 160 5.57 -24.05 -0.81
N LEU A 161 6.16 -24.16 0.38
CA LEU A 161 7.55 -23.83 0.65
C LEU A 161 8.35 -25.08 1.05
N ASP A 162 9.51 -25.24 0.45
CA ASP A 162 10.47 -26.27 0.84
C ASP A 162 11.35 -25.71 1.97
N GLY A 163 10.80 -25.79 3.18
CA GLY A 163 11.34 -25.14 4.37
C GLY A 163 10.53 -23.90 4.78
N GLY A 164 11.12 -23.06 5.63
CA GLY A 164 10.50 -21.81 6.08
C GLY A 164 10.22 -21.77 7.57
N GLN A 165 10.55 -20.62 8.16
CA GLN A 165 10.31 -20.35 9.56
C GLN A 165 8.92 -19.73 9.74
N PRO A 166 8.31 -19.81 10.93
CA PRO A 166 7.09 -19.07 11.23
C PRO A 166 7.24 -17.59 10.89
N VAL A 167 6.25 -16.99 10.24
CA VAL A 167 6.26 -15.55 9.88
C VAL A 167 6.54 -14.66 11.09
N ALA A 168 6.04 -15.03 12.27
CA ALA A 168 6.28 -14.29 13.51
C ALA A 168 7.77 -14.22 13.92
N GLN A 169 8.62 -15.12 13.44
CA GLN A 169 10.07 -15.05 13.67
C GLN A 169 10.74 -14.07 12.71
N VAL A 170 10.24 -13.98 11.47
CA VAL A 170 10.78 -13.09 10.43
C VAL A 170 10.23 -11.66 10.58
N ARG A 171 9.04 -11.51 11.15
CA ARG A 171 8.36 -10.23 11.38
C ARG A 171 7.85 -10.14 12.83
N PRO A 172 8.74 -10.08 13.83
CA PRO A 172 8.36 -10.16 15.24
C PRO A 172 7.52 -8.99 15.73
N SER A 173 7.57 -7.84 15.05
CA SER A 173 6.78 -6.65 15.38
C SER A 173 5.42 -6.59 14.68
N ALA A 174 5.04 -7.61 13.89
CA ALA A 174 3.75 -7.64 13.22
C ALA A 174 2.61 -7.82 14.22
N THR A 175 1.68 -6.87 14.23
CA THR A 175 0.43 -6.93 14.99
C THR A 175 -0.56 -7.91 14.36
N GLU A 176 -1.61 -8.29 15.11
CA GLU A 176 -2.70 -9.13 14.58
C GLU A 176 -3.33 -8.57 13.29
N LYS A 177 -3.42 -7.25 13.15
CA LYS A 177 -3.96 -6.59 11.95
C LYS A 177 -3.04 -6.68 10.73
N GLN A 178 -1.77 -6.97 10.94
CA GLN A 178 -0.73 -7.06 9.91
C GLN A 178 -0.34 -8.51 9.60
N LYS A 179 -0.93 -9.49 10.31
CA LYS A 179 -0.69 -10.92 10.03
C LYS A 179 -1.11 -11.27 8.62
N GLN A 180 -0.26 -12.01 7.95
CA GLN A 180 -0.59 -12.61 6.66
C GLN A 180 -1.42 -13.87 6.87
N PRO A 181 -2.27 -14.25 5.89
CA PRO A 181 -2.98 -15.53 5.94
C PRO A 181 -2.04 -16.74 5.91
N ALA A 182 -0.87 -16.59 5.28
CA ALA A 182 0.19 -17.59 5.23
C ALA A 182 1.07 -17.56 6.49
N ASP A 183 1.54 -18.72 6.93
CA ASP A 183 2.22 -18.91 8.22
C ASP A 183 3.73 -19.10 8.13
N ARG A 184 4.27 -19.34 6.93
CA ARG A 184 5.71 -19.62 6.71
C ARG A 184 6.39 -18.58 5.83
N ALA A 185 7.64 -18.33 6.14
CA ALA A 185 8.49 -17.37 5.45
C ALA A 185 9.89 -17.95 5.16
N LEU A 186 10.41 -17.63 3.96
CA LEU A 186 11.81 -17.75 3.59
C LEU A 186 12.39 -16.33 3.44
N SER A 187 13.59 -16.09 3.95
CA SER A 187 14.33 -14.82 3.82
C SER A 187 15.54 -14.99 2.90
N PHE A 188 15.80 -13.97 2.09
CA PHE A 188 16.90 -13.92 1.12
C PHE A 188 17.56 -12.54 1.13
N LYS A 189 18.85 -12.49 0.79
CA LYS A 189 19.58 -11.22 0.64
C LYS A 189 19.53 -10.65 -0.78
N ASP A 190 19.10 -11.45 -1.75
CA ASP A 190 19.01 -11.04 -3.15
C ASP A 190 17.64 -11.38 -3.75
N LEU A 191 17.17 -10.49 -4.63
CA LEU A 191 15.89 -10.62 -5.31
C LEU A 191 15.84 -11.86 -6.23
N PRO A 192 16.87 -12.24 -7.01
CA PRO A 192 16.82 -13.41 -7.86
C PRO A 192 16.50 -14.72 -7.11
N SER A 193 17.14 -14.96 -5.97
CA SER A 193 16.87 -16.15 -5.15
C SER A 193 15.45 -16.14 -4.59
N ALA A 194 14.97 -14.98 -4.13
CA ALA A 194 13.60 -14.83 -3.66
C ALA A 194 12.56 -15.00 -4.79
N ALA A 195 12.86 -14.51 -6.00
CA ALA A 195 12.02 -14.65 -7.17
C ALA A 195 11.90 -16.12 -7.60
N ALA A 196 13.01 -16.88 -7.57
CA ALA A 196 12.98 -18.32 -7.84
C ALA A 196 12.13 -19.10 -6.82
N ALA A 197 12.22 -18.76 -5.53
CA ALA A 197 11.38 -19.36 -4.50
C ALA A 197 9.90 -18.96 -4.65
N PHE A 198 9.62 -17.72 -5.05
CA PHE A 198 8.27 -17.25 -5.34
C PHE A 198 7.66 -17.96 -6.55
N ASP A 199 8.44 -18.15 -7.62
CA ASP A 199 8.07 -18.92 -8.81
C ASP A 199 7.71 -20.37 -8.44
N ALA A 200 8.56 -21.05 -7.65
CA ALA A 200 8.28 -22.40 -7.18
C ALA A 200 6.99 -22.49 -6.34
N ALA A 201 6.72 -21.50 -5.48
CA ALA A 201 5.48 -21.43 -4.72
C ALA A 201 4.26 -21.13 -5.61
N LEU A 202 4.43 -20.29 -6.64
CA LEU A 202 3.39 -20.03 -7.64
C LEU A 202 3.06 -21.27 -8.46
N ALA A 203 4.06 -22.06 -8.86
CA ALA A 203 3.83 -23.33 -9.54
C ALA A 203 2.93 -24.27 -8.71
N LYS A 204 3.16 -24.34 -7.38
CA LYS A 204 2.35 -25.18 -6.47
C LYS A 204 0.92 -24.66 -6.28
N ILE A 205 0.71 -23.35 -6.16
CA ILE A 205 -0.64 -22.79 -5.97
C ILE A 205 -1.46 -22.73 -7.27
N THR A 206 -0.79 -22.72 -8.43
CA THR A 206 -1.44 -22.64 -9.76
C THR A 206 -1.65 -24.00 -10.44
N ALA A 207 -0.98 -25.05 -9.95
CA ALA A 207 -1.33 -26.44 -10.27
C ALA A 207 -2.82 -26.75 -10.00
#